data_AF-A0A060BK16-F1
#
_entry.id   AF-A0A060BK16-F1
#
_cell.length_a   1.000
_cell.length_b   1.000
_cell.length_c   1.000
_cell.angle_alpha   90.00
_cell.angle_beta   90.00
_cell.angle_gamma   90.00
#
_symmetry.space_group_name_H-M   'P 1'
#
loop_
_entity.id
_entity.type
_entity.pdbx_description
1 polymer ?
#
loop_
_entity_poly.entity_id
_entity_poly.type
_entity_poly.pdbx_seq_one_letter_code
_entity_poly.pdbx_strand_id
1 'polypeptide(L)'
;FHFDGIRIDAVSNIIFTQGDPSRGKNLGGIEFARRLNDTVHQRHPTVMTIAEDSTAFTDVTKGFKPDGLHFDYKWDLGWMNDTLKYYGKDPVYKKFAHNQIT
;
A
#
# COMPACT_ATOMS: atom_id res chain seq x y z
N PHE A 1 6.67 -0.59 -24.73
CA PHE A 1 6.74 -1.63 -23.69
C PHE A 1 5.37 -2.19 -23.28
N HIS A 2 4.24 -1.48 -23.47
CA HIS A 2 2.88 -2.03 -23.31
C HIS A 2 2.66 -2.79 -21.98
N PHE A 3 3.17 -2.25 -20.89
CA PHE A 3 2.93 -2.82 -19.56
C PHE A 3 1.49 -2.52 -19.12
N ASP A 4 0.88 -3.47 -18.42
CA ASP A 4 -0.49 -3.36 -17.92
C ASP A 4 -0.58 -2.81 -16.49
N GLY A 5 0.57 -2.55 -15.85
CA GLY A 5 0.60 -2.04 -14.50
C GLY A 5 1.97 -1.63 -14.00
N ILE A 6 1.96 -0.87 -12.91
CA ILE A 6 3.14 -0.51 -12.13
C ILE A 6 2.89 -0.82 -10.66
N ARG A 7 3.91 -1.37 -10.00
CA ARG A 7 3.94 -1.53 -8.54
C ARG A 7 5.06 -0.66 -7.98
N ILE A 8 4.74 0.15 -6.98
CA ILE A 8 5.70 1.00 -6.28
C ILE A 8 5.96 0.37 -4.91
N ASP A 9 7.23 0.12 -4.64
CA ASP A 9 7.73 -0.40 -3.37
C ASP A 9 7.99 0.73 -2.37
N ALA A 10 7.91 0.42 -1.08
CA ALA A 10 8.25 1.29 0.03
C ALA A 10 7.62 2.69 -0.06
N VAL A 11 6.32 2.75 -0.37
CA VAL A 11 5.56 4.00 -0.54
C VAL A 11 5.55 4.85 0.73
N SER A 12 5.84 4.26 1.90
CA SER A 12 6.10 5.00 3.13
C SER A 12 7.12 6.13 2.95
N ASN A 13 8.18 5.92 2.16
CA ASN A 13 9.20 6.93 1.86
C ASN A 13 8.71 8.07 0.96
N ILE A 14 7.62 7.84 0.23
CA ILE A 14 6.92 8.88 -0.52
C ILE A 14 6.01 9.68 0.41
N ILE A 15 5.30 8.98 1.32
CA ILE A 15 4.31 9.59 2.22
C ILE A 15 4.97 10.41 3.33
N PHE A 16 6.08 9.93 3.88
CA PHE A 16 6.71 10.50 5.07
C PHE A 16 8.19 10.78 4.84
N THR A 17 8.72 11.77 5.57
CA THR A 17 10.15 12.09 5.54
C THR A 17 10.97 10.87 5.98
N GLN A 18 11.73 10.29 5.05
CA GLN A 18 12.51 9.04 5.27
C GLN A 18 11.65 7.85 5.72
N GLY A 19 10.37 7.82 5.35
CA GLY A 19 9.47 6.72 5.69
C GLY A 19 8.99 6.70 7.14
N ASP A 20 9.33 7.71 7.94
CA ASP A 20 9.00 7.77 9.36
C ASP A 20 7.82 8.73 9.62
N PRO A 21 6.64 8.23 10.04
CA PRO A 21 5.49 9.07 10.35
C PRO A 21 5.75 10.14 11.42
N SER A 22 6.69 9.89 12.35
CA SER A 22 7.03 10.84 13.41
C SER A 22 7.74 12.09 12.88
N ARG A 23 8.31 12.01 11.67
CA ARG A 23 9.02 13.10 11.00
C ARG A 23 8.14 13.90 10.06
N GLY A 24 6.83 13.63 10.07
CA GLY A 24 5.83 14.35 9.32
C GLY A 24 5.68 13.89 7.87
N LYS A 25 4.56 14.29 7.28
CA LYS A 25 4.20 13.98 5.89
C LYS A 25 5.10 14.74 4.91
N ASN A 26 5.55 14.05 3.87
CA ASN A 26 6.16 14.64 2.69
C ASN A 26 5.06 15.04 1.69
N LEU A 27 4.56 16.28 1.81
CA LEU A 27 3.46 16.77 0.95
C LEU A 27 3.83 16.75 -0.54
N GLY A 28 5.10 17.01 -0.88
CA GLY A 28 5.58 16.94 -2.26
C GLY A 28 5.56 15.51 -2.81
N GLY A 29 5.91 14.53 -1.99
CA GLY A 29 5.83 13.11 -2.34
C GLY A 29 4.39 12.63 -2.52
N ILE A 30 3.49 13.03 -1.62
CA ILE A 30 2.05 12.74 -1.71
C ILE A 30 1.47 13.31 -3.01
N GLU A 31 1.72 14.59 -3.30
CA GLU A 31 1.22 15.24 -4.52
C GLU A 31 1.84 14.63 -5.79
N PHE A 32 3.10 14.22 -5.74
CA PHE A 32 3.73 13.47 -6.82
C PHE A 32 3.02 12.14 -7.09
N ALA A 33 2.77 11.33 -6.06
CA ALA A 33 2.07 10.05 -6.20
C ALA A 33 0.67 10.24 -6.77
N ARG A 34 -0.07 11.23 -6.27
CA ARG A 34 -1.40 11.59 -6.76
C ARG A 34 -1.38 11.93 -8.25
N ARG A 35 -0.50 12.85 -8.65
CA ARG A 35 -0.36 13.26 -10.06
C ARG A 35 0.09 12.11 -10.96
N LEU A 36 0.97 11.24 -10.47
CA LEU A 36 1.41 10.05 -11.21
C LEU A 36 0.20 9.18 -11.54
N ASN A 37 -0.57 8.78 -10.53
CA ASN A 37 -1.73 7.90 -10.70
C ASN A 37 -2.81 8.57 -11.58
N ASP A 38 -3.13 9.84 -11.32
CA ASP A 38 -4.09 10.61 -12.13
C ASP A 38 -3.69 10.66 -13.62
N THR A 39 -2.40 10.91 -13.89
CA THR A 39 -1.89 11.03 -15.26
C THR A 39 -1.85 9.68 -15.97
N VAL A 40 -1.47 8.61 -15.26
CA VAL A 40 -1.47 7.24 -15.80
C VAL A 40 -2.89 6.86 -16.19
N HIS A 41 -3.86 7.03 -15.30
CA HIS A 41 -5.25 6.65 -15.53
C HIS A 41 -5.94 7.53 -16.59
N GLN A 42 -5.56 8.81 -16.69
CA GLN A 42 -6.06 9.67 -17.77
C GLN A 42 -5.60 9.20 -19.16
N ARG A 43 -4.36 8.72 -19.28
CA ARG A 43 -3.78 8.30 -20.56
C ARG A 43 -4.05 6.83 -20.89
N HIS A 44 -4.09 5.98 -19.87
CA HIS A 44 -4.22 4.54 -19.96
C HIS A 44 -5.18 4.05 -18.86
N PRO A 45 -6.51 4.16 -19.06
CA PRO A 45 -7.51 3.88 -18.02
C PRO A 45 -7.53 2.44 -17.49
N THR A 46 -6.86 1.52 -18.16
CA THR A 46 -6.81 0.09 -17.82
C THR A 46 -5.53 -0.31 -17.08
N VAL A 47 -4.56 0.59 -16.95
CA VAL A 47 -3.27 0.29 -16.31
C VAL A 47 -3.44 0.29 -14.80
N MET A 48 -3.02 -0.79 -14.15
CA MET A 48 -3.10 -0.92 -12.69
C MET A 48 -1.95 -0.19 -11.99
N THR A 49 -2.26 0.51 -10.91
CA THR A 49 -1.27 1.08 -10.00
C THR A 49 -1.37 0.41 -8.62
N ILE A 50 -0.27 -0.17 -8.16
CA ILE A 50 -0.22 -0.97 -6.93
C ILE A 50 0.81 -0.38 -5.97
N ALA A 51 0.42 -0.12 -4.74
CA ALA A 51 1.31 0.33 -3.68
C ALA A 51 1.68 -0.80 -2.72
N GLU A 52 2.94 -0.82 -2.28
CA GLU A 52 3.31 -1.44 -1.01
C GLU A 52 3.61 -0.32 -0.01
N ASP A 53 2.85 -0.31 1.09
CA ASP A 53 2.99 0.65 2.19
C ASP A 53 2.86 -0.09 3.52
N SER A 54 3.94 -0.08 4.28
CA SER A 54 4.05 -0.74 5.58
C SER A 54 3.55 0.12 6.76
N THR A 55 3.00 1.31 6.50
CA THR A 55 2.48 2.21 7.53
C THR A 55 0.98 2.07 7.71
N ALA A 56 0.45 2.75 8.75
CA ALA A 56 -0.98 2.84 9.02
C ALA A 56 -1.69 3.93 8.19
N PHE A 57 -1.09 4.42 7.10
CA PHE A 57 -1.75 5.40 6.23
C PHE A 57 -2.98 4.78 5.55
N THR A 58 -4.15 5.38 5.77
CA THR A 58 -5.44 4.78 5.40
C THR A 58 -5.87 5.04 3.97
N ASP A 59 -5.33 6.09 3.33
CA ASP A 59 -5.91 6.67 2.11
C ASP A 59 -5.09 6.33 0.85
N VAL A 60 -4.39 5.20 0.88
CA VAL A 60 -3.53 4.73 -0.23
C VAL A 60 -4.34 4.45 -1.49
N THR A 61 -5.46 3.71 -1.36
CA THR A 61 -6.32 3.30 -2.49
C THR A 61 -7.63 4.07 -2.61
N LYS A 62 -7.80 5.11 -1.79
CA LYS A 62 -8.93 6.01 -2.00
C LYS A 62 -8.65 6.74 -3.31
N GLY A 63 -9.60 6.66 -4.24
CA GLY A 63 -9.59 7.36 -5.55
C GLY A 63 -9.54 8.87 -5.38
N PHE A 64 -10.16 9.66 -6.26
CA PHE A 64 -10.01 11.14 -6.31
C PHE A 64 -10.46 11.91 -5.04
N LYS A 65 -9.75 11.74 -3.92
CA LYS A 65 -9.92 12.44 -2.66
C LYS A 65 -8.71 13.35 -2.45
N PRO A 66 -8.90 14.57 -1.95
CA PRO A 66 -7.80 15.53 -1.78
C PRO A 66 -6.59 14.99 -1.01
N ASP A 67 -6.82 14.08 -0.04
CA ASP A 67 -5.77 13.53 0.83
C ASP A 67 -5.38 12.07 0.47
N GLY A 68 -5.88 11.54 -0.64
CA GLY A 68 -5.60 10.17 -1.10
C GLY A 68 -4.37 10.07 -2.01
N LEU A 69 -3.82 8.86 -2.16
CA LEU A 69 -2.71 8.60 -3.09
C LEU A 69 -3.17 8.09 -4.45
N HIS A 70 -4.44 7.68 -4.59
CA HIS A 70 -5.07 7.27 -5.84
C HIS A 70 -4.49 6.00 -6.48
N PHE A 71 -3.88 5.09 -5.70
CA PHE A 71 -3.56 3.76 -6.20
C PHE A 71 -4.82 2.91 -6.37
N ASP A 72 -4.81 1.95 -7.29
CA ASP A 72 -5.93 0.99 -7.41
C ASP A 72 -5.89 -0.04 -6.29
N TYR A 73 -4.69 -0.52 -5.94
CA TYR A 73 -4.48 -1.58 -4.97
C TYR A 73 -3.35 -1.26 -3.99
N LYS A 74 -3.45 -1.83 -2.78
CA LYS A 74 -2.39 -1.82 -1.75
C LYS A 74 -2.11 -3.26 -1.34
N TRP A 75 -0.83 -3.61 -1.20
CA TRP A 75 -0.43 -4.86 -0.57
C TRP A 75 -0.82 -4.88 0.91
N ASP A 76 -1.58 -5.90 1.30
CA ASP A 76 -1.91 -6.14 2.70
C ASP A 76 -0.78 -6.90 3.39
N LEU A 77 0.19 -6.13 3.88
CA LEU A 77 1.33 -6.67 4.62
C LEU A 77 0.92 -7.21 6.00
N GLY A 78 -0.18 -6.71 6.57
CA GLY A 78 -0.72 -7.21 7.83
C GLY A 78 -1.21 -8.64 7.66
N TRP A 79 -2.09 -8.83 6.67
CA TRP A 79 -2.58 -10.15 6.28
C TRP A 79 -1.44 -11.11 5.91
N MET A 80 -0.46 -10.67 5.12
CA MET A 80 0.70 -11.49 4.75
C MET A 80 1.48 -11.95 6.00
N ASN A 81 1.77 -11.02 6.91
CA ASN A 81 2.54 -11.32 8.13
C ASN A 81 1.77 -12.26 9.06
N ASP A 82 0.48 -12.00 9.28
CA ASP A 82 -0.37 -12.83 10.13
C ASP A 82 -0.58 -14.22 9.55
N THR A 83 -0.81 -14.32 8.23
CA THR A 83 -0.96 -15.60 7.53
C THR A 83 0.33 -16.44 7.64
N LEU A 84 1.50 -15.85 7.37
CA LEU A 84 2.78 -16.57 7.47
C LEU A 84 3.07 -17.01 8.92
N LYS A 85 2.80 -16.15 9.91
CA LYS A 85 2.94 -16.51 11.33
C LYS A 85 2.00 -17.65 11.73
N TYR A 86 0.76 -17.65 11.23
CA TYR A 86 -0.21 -18.69 11.53
C TYR A 86 0.24 -20.05 10.99
N TYR A 87 0.66 -20.09 9.73
CA TYR A 87 1.09 -21.35 9.09
C TYR A 87 2.48 -21.81 9.54
N GLY A 88 3.33 -20.90 10.04
CA GLY A 88 4.61 -21.24 10.67
C GLY A 88 4.50 -21.84 12.08
N LYS A 89 3.33 -21.78 12.74
CA LYS A 89 3.11 -22.41 14.05
C LYS A 89 2.84 -23.91 13.93
N ASP A 90 3.31 -24.68 14.91
CA ASP A 90 2.89 -26.08 15.08
C ASP A 90 1.36 -26.17 15.14
N PRO A 91 0.72 -27.14 14.44
CA PRO A 91 -0.71 -27.37 14.49
C PRO A 91 -1.34 -27.31 15.89
N VAL A 92 -0.66 -27.83 16.93
CA VAL A 92 -1.20 -27.84 18.31
C VAL A 92 -1.39 -26.43 18.88
N TYR A 93 -0.59 -25.46 18.43
CA TYR A 93 -0.63 -24.07 18.91
C TYR A 93 -1.54 -23.17 18.07
N LYS A 94 -1.97 -23.59 16.88
CA LYS A 94 -2.81 -22.77 15.98
C LYS A 94 -4.13 -22.34 16.60
N LYS A 95 -4.71 -23.16 17.49
CA LYS A 95 -5.95 -22.84 18.21
C LYS A 95 -5.86 -21.56 19.06
N PHE A 96 -4.66 -21.16 19.47
CA PHE A 96 -4.43 -19.94 20.26
C PHE A 96 -4.16 -18.70 19.40
N ALA A 97 -4.13 -18.84 18.07
CA ALA A 97 -3.76 -17.78 17.13
C ALA A 97 -4.75 -17.67 15.96
N HIS A 98 -5.99 -18.16 16.13
CA HIS A 98 -6.97 -18.20 15.03
C HIS A 98 -7.34 -16.80 14.52
N ASN A 99 -7.22 -15.78 15.37
CA ASN A 99 -7.36 -14.36 15.02
C ASN A 99 -6.41 -13.87 13.91
N GLN A 100 -5.39 -14.65 13.55
CA GLN A 100 -4.47 -14.33 12.46
C GLN A 100 -5.02 -14.70 11.08
N ILE A 101 -6.11 -15.47 11.01
CA ILE A 101 -6.75 -15.93 9.77
C ILE A 101 -8.27 -15.69 9.74
N THR A 102 -8.81 -15.02 10.75
CA THR A 102 -10.22 -14.65 10.90
C THR A 102 -10.34 -13.16 11.05
#